data_AF-A0AAV7JMQ4-F1
#
_entry.id   AF-A0AAV7JMQ4-F1
#
_cell.length_a   1.000
_cell.length_b   1.000
_cell.length_c   1.000
_cell.angle_alpha   90.00
_cell.angle_beta   90.00
_cell.angle_gamma   90.00
#
_symmetry.space_group_name_H-M   'P 1'
#
loop_
_entity.id
_entity.type
_entity.pdbx_description
1 polymer ?
#
loop_
_entity_poly.entity_id
_entity_poly.type
_entity_poly.pdbx_seq_one_letter_code
_entity_poly.pdbx_strand_id
1 'polypeptide(L)'
;MLLDFEKGAITSFEHVWPNTVVKCCFFHLTQNIWRHVQSAYTHDEELAMRIRRIPALAFARPADVPDLFDQVAMDLPLTPEIDELVDYFERTYIGRTVASGYHVAAMYPIHLWNNHIGTPLGLPRTTNAVEAWHRSFNATVGCHHPTIWKFFLSLKRE
;
A
#
# COMPACT_ATOMS: atom_id res chain seq x y z
N MET A 1 4.10 9.92 9.90
CA MET A 1 3.53 10.41 8.65
C MET A 1 2.95 9.23 7.89
N LEU A 2 1.70 9.32 7.42
CA LEU A 2 1.08 8.29 6.57
C LEU A 2 1.13 8.77 5.11
N LEU A 3 1.73 7.98 4.22
CA LEU A 3 1.92 8.31 2.81
C LEU A 3 1.36 7.20 1.91
N ASP A 4 1.26 7.51 0.63
CA ASP A 4 0.99 6.53 -0.40
C ASP A 4 2.27 5.76 -0.74
N PHE A 5 2.14 4.69 -1.53
CA PHE A 5 3.29 3.91 -2.01
C PHE A 5 4.01 4.64 -3.14
N GLU A 6 4.63 5.77 -2.81
CA GLU A 6 5.42 6.60 -3.71
C GLU A 6 6.82 6.81 -3.16
N LYS A 7 7.80 6.15 -3.78
CA LYS A 7 9.20 6.16 -3.32
C LYS A 7 9.80 7.57 -3.24
N GLY A 8 9.45 8.45 -4.18
CA GLY A 8 9.92 9.84 -4.18
C GLY A 8 9.41 10.62 -2.97
N ALA A 9 8.12 10.50 -2.65
CA ALA A 9 7.52 11.13 -1.48
C ALA A 9 8.15 10.58 -0.18
N ILE A 10 8.24 9.26 -0.04
CA ILE A 10 8.85 8.62 1.15
C ILE A 10 10.28 9.12 1.36
N THR A 11 11.12 9.03 0.32
CA THR A 11 12.54 9.44 0.40
C THR A 11 12.67 10.92 0.75
N SER A 12 11.83 11.78 0.17
CA SER A 12 11.86 13.22 0.45
C SER A 12 11.45 13.54 1.88
N PHE A 13 10.42 12.87 2.41
CA PHE A 13 9.98 13.04 3.80
C PHE A 13 11.03 12.57 4.80
N GLU A 14 11.65 11.41 4.56
CA GLU A 14 12.74 10.90 5.41
C GLU A 14 13.96 11.82 5.39
N HIS A 15 14.27 12.43 4.24
CA HIS A 15 15.38 13.38 4.12
C HIS A 15 15.12 14.69 4.88
N VAL A 16 13.93 15.28 4.74
CA VAL A 16 13.57 16.55 5.37
C VAL A 16 13.26 16.39 6.87
N TRP A 17 12.67 15.25 7.27
CA TRP A 17 12.31 14.95 8.65
C TRP A 17 12.81 13.57 9.09
N PRO A 18 14.12 13.41 9.36
CA PRO A 18 14.74 12.10 9.64
C PRO A 18 14.24 11.41 10.91
N ASN A 19 13.65 12.17 11.84
CA ASN A 19 13.10 11.64 13.10
C ASN A 19 11.62 11.26 13.00
N THR A 20 10.98 11.47 11.84
CA THR A 20 9.57 11.13 11.65
C THR A 20 9.44 9.68 11.21
N VAL A 21 8.60 8.91 11.91
CA VAL A 21 8.22 7.57 11.44
C VAL A 21 7.32 7.72 10.21
N VAL A 22 7.82 7.27 9.06
CA VAL A 22 7.04 7.17 7.81
C VAL A 22 6.36 5.81 7.74
N LYS A 23 5.09 5.82 7.38
CA LYS A 23 4.27 4.62 7.16
C LYS A 23 3.50 4.75 5.85
N CYS A 24 3.26 3.64 5.18
CA CYS A 24 2.41 3.57 4.01
C CYS A 24 0.97 3.20 4.39
N CYS A 25 0.02 3.79 3.69
CA CYS A 25 -1.41 3.66 3.92
C CYS A 25 -1.91 2.22 3.68
N PHE A 26 -2.63 1.65 4.66
CA PHE A 26 -3.20 0.29 4.53
C PHE A 26 -4.27 0.23 3.43
N PHE A 27 -5.06 1.29 3.26
CA PHE A 27 -6.02 1.38 2.19
C PHE A 27 -5.33 1.24 0.82
N HIS A 28 -4.24 1.99 0.58
CA HIS A 28 -3.49 1.89 -0.66
C HIS A 28 -2.81 0.53 -0.85
N LEU A 29 -2.38 -0.14 0.23
CA LEU A 29 -1.90 -1.52 0.16
C LEU A 29 -2.99 -2.46 -0.38
N THR A 30 -4.20 -2.38 0.18
CA THR A 30 -5.35 -3.19 -0.24
C THR A 30 -5.77 -2.89 -1.67
N GLN A 31 -5.71 -1.61 -2.07
CA GLN A 31 -6.03 -1.18 -3.43
C GLN A 31 -5.01 -1.69 -4.45
N ASN A 32 -3.72 -1.68 -4.11
CA ASN A 32 -2.66 -2.21 -4.96
C ASN A 32 -2.84 -3.72 -5.21
N ILE A 33 -3.24 -4.48 -4.19
CA ILE A 33 -3.57 -5.90 -4.34
C ILE A 33 -4.80 -6.07 -5.23
N TRP A 34 -5.90 -5.37 -4.93
CA TRP A 34 -7.15 -5.47 -5.68
C TRP A 34 -6.99 -5.22 -7.18
N ARG A 35 -6.12 -4.28 -7.58
CA ARG A 35 -5.83 -3.99 -9.00
C ARG A 35 -5.29 -5.19 -9.79
N HIS A 36 -4.62 -6.15 -9.13
CA HIS A 36 -4.07 -7.34 -9.79
C HIS A 36 -5.05 -8.50 -9.90
N VAL A 37 -6.13 -8.50 -9.11
CA VAL A 37 -7.05 -9.65 -8.99
C VAL A 37 -8.51 -9.27 -9.21
N GLN A 38 -8.77 -8.21 -9.97
CA GLN A 38 -10.14 -7.69 -10.16
C GLN A 38 -11.07 -8.76 -10.74
N SER A 39 -10.57 -9.62 -11.63
CA SER A 39 -11.38 -10.64 -12.29
C SER A 39 -11.66 -11.81 -11.35
N ALA A 40 -10.64 -12.35 -10.68
CA ALA A 40 -10.80 -13.36 -9.63
C ALA A 40 -11.71 -12.92 -8.48
N TYR A 41 -11.55 -11.69 -7.99
CA TYR A 41 -12.30 -11.18 -6.81
C TYR A 41 -13.81 -11.09 -7.01
N THR A 42 -14.24 -10.93 -8.26
CA THR A 42 -15.65 -10.63 -8.59
C THR A 42 -16.45 -11.89 -8.89
N HIS A 43 -15.79 -12.97 -9.30
CA HIS A 43 -16.43 -14.18 -9.79
C HIS A 43 -16.29 -15.38 -8.83
N ASP A 44 -15.36 -15.31 -7.87
CA ASP A 44 -15.10 -16.38 -6.90
C ASP A 44 -14.94 -15.81 -5.49
N GLU A 45 -15.98 -15.98 -4.66
CA GLU A 45 -16.00 -15.48 -3.28
C GLU A 45 -15.01 -16.21 -2.37
N GLU A 46 -14.78 -17.51 -2.60
CA GLU A 46 -13.84 -18.30 -1.80
C GLU A 46 -12.41 -17.85 -2.09
N LEU A 47 -12.06 -17.67 -3.36
CA LEU A 47 -10.78 -17.13 -3.76
C LEU A 47 -10.59 -15.70 -3.25
N ALA A 48 -11.60 -14.84 -3.33
CA ALA A 48 -11.56 -13.49 -2.77
C ALA A 48 -11.22 -13.52 -1.27
N MET A 49 -11.86 -14.42 -0.50
CA MET A 49 -11.56 -14.62 0.92
C MET A 49 -10.12 -15.08 1.17
N ARG A 50 -9.59 -15.99 0.34
CA ARG A 50 -8.19 -16.43 0.43
C ARG A 50 -7.23 -15.29 0.15
N ILE A 51 -7.50 -14.45 -0.85
CA ILE A 51 -6.64 -13.30 -1.20
C ILE A 51 -6.67 -12.23 -0.11
N ARG A 52 -7.79 -12.04 0.61
CA ARG A 52 -7.86 -11.10 1.77
C ARG A 52 -6.87 -11.42 2.88
N ARG A 53 -6.27 -12.62 2.90
CA ARG A 53 -5.18 -12.97 3.83
C ARG A 53 -3.89 -12.22 3.52
N ILE A 54 -3.63 -11.85 2.27
CA ILE A 54 -2.43 -11.09 1.87
C ILE A 54 -2.36 -9.72 2.55
N PRO A 55 -3.37 -8.81 2.42
CA PRO A 55 -3.31 -7.54 3.15
C PRO A 55 -3.36 -7.74 4.68
N ALA A 56 -3.97 -8.83 5.17
CA ALA A 56 -4.01 -9.11 6.61
C ALA A 56 -2.61 -9.33 7.22
N LEU A 57 -1.60 -9.67 6.41
CA LEU A 57 -0.19 -9.75 6.83
C LEU A 57 0.32 -8.43 7.44
N ALA A 58 -0.31 -7.29 7.12
CA ALA A 58 0.04 -6.01 7.73
C ALA A 58 -0.19 -6.01 9.25
N PHE A 59 -0.98 -6.94 9.78
CA PHE A 59 -1.27 -7.05 11.21
C PHE A 59 -0.50 -8.17 11.89
N ALA A 60 0.25 -8.99 11.15
CA ALA A 60 1.13 -9.99 11.74
C ALA A 60 2.38 -9.35 12.34
N ARG A 61 3.05 -10.05 13.26
CA ARG A 61 4.36 -9.60 13.78
C ARG A 61 5.32 -9.47 12.60
N PRO A 62 6.07 -8.36 12.46
CA PRO A 62 6.93 -8.13 11.28
C PRO A 62 7.90 -9.27 10.98
N ALA A 63 8.42 -9.95 12.01
CA ALA A 63 9.34 -11.06 11.86
C ALA A 63 8.69 -12.33 11.27
N ASP A 64 7.39 -12.52 11.46
CA ASP A 64 6.65 -13.69 10.96
C ASP A 64 6.07 -13.46 9.56
N VAL A 65 6.08 -12.22 9.07
CA VAL A 65 5.44 -11.84 7.79
C VAL A 65 5.96 -12.65 6.60
N PRO A 66 7.29 -12.87 6.41
CA PRO A 66 7.77 -13.67 5.28
C PRO A 66 7.24 -15.12 5.32
N ASP A 67 7.37 -15.81 6.46
CA ASP A 67 6.92 -17.20 6.60
C ASP A 67 5.40 -17.35 6.44
N LEU A 68 4.63 -16.36 6.90
CA LEU A 68 3.17 -16.33 6.73
C LEU A 68 2.79 -16.01 5.28
N PHE A 69 3.57 -15.18 4.59
CA PHE A 69 3.36 -14.93 3.16
C PHE A 69 3.56 -16.22 2.35
N ASP A 70 4.62 -16.98 2.62
CA ASP A 70 4.88 -18.26 1.95
C ASP A 70 3.70 -19.23 2.14
N GLN A 71 3.18 -19.35 3.37
CA GLN A 71 2.00 -20.18 3.65
C GLN A 71 0.75 -19.72 2.89
N VAL A 72 0.50 -18.41 2.87
CA VAL A 72 -0.65 -17.84 2.13
C VAL A 72 -0.50 -18.08 0.63
N ALA A 73 0.71 -17.94 0.09
CA ALA A 73 1.00 -18.18 -1.33
C ALA A 73 0.80 -19.65 -1.71
N MET A 74 1.24 -20.60 -0.87
CA MET A 74 1.04 -22.05 -1.11
C MET A 74 -0.44 -22.47 -1.10
N ASP A 75 -1.29 -21.78 -0.34
CA ASP A 75 -2.73 -22.07 -0.25
C ASP A 75 -3.56 -21.49 -1.42
N LEU A 76 -2.97 -20.58 -2.21
CA LEU A 76 -3.66 -19.95 -3.34
C LEU A 76 -3.60 -20.86 -4.58
N PRO A 77 -4.64 -20.83 -5.43
CA PRO A 77 -4.66 -21.66 -6.63
C PRO A 77 -3.62 -21.17 -7.64
N LEU A 78 -2.97 -22.11 -8.32
CA LEU A 78 -2.01 -21.82 -9.38
C LEU A 78 -2.74 -21.37 -10.64
N THR A 79 -2.86 -20.07 -10.83
CA THR A 79 -3.41 -19.44 -12.04
C THR A 79 -2.54 -18.25 -12.43
N PRO A 80 -2.48 -17.86 -13.72
CA PRO A 80 -1.62 -16.76 -14.14
C PRO A 80 -1.84 -15.44 -13.40
N GLU A 81 -3.10 -15.09 -13.10
CA GLU A 81 -3.46 -13.86 -12.36
C GLU A 81 -2.98 -13.92 -10.91
N ILE A 82 -3.08 -15.08 -10.26
CA ILE A 82 -2.63 -15.27 -8.87
C ILE A 82 -1.11 -15.36 -8.79
N ASP A 83 -0.47 -16.05 -9.71
CA ASP A 83 0.99 -16.13 -9.80
C ASP A 83 1.60 -14.73 -10.01
N GLU A 84 0.97 -13.90 -10.84
CA GLU A 84 1.36 -12.49 -11.03
C GLU A 84 1.20 -11.68 -9.74
N LEU A 85 0.08 -11.84 -9.02
CA LEU A 85 -0.12 -11.19 -7.72
C LEU A 85 0.95 -11.60 -6.70
N VAL A 86 1.29 -12.89 -6.63
CA VAL A 86 2.30 -13.41 -5.70
C VAL A 86 3.69 -12.87 -6.04
N ASP A 87 4.15 -12.94 -7.30
CA ASP A 87 5.44 -12.35 -7.72
C ASP A 87 5.48 -10.83 -7.45
N TYR A 88 4.39 -10.13 -7.78
CA TYR A 88 4.26 -8.71 -7.50
C TYR A 88 4.40 -8.42 -5.99
N PHE A 89 3.67 -9.14 -5.14
CA PHE A 89 3.66 -8.88 -3.71
C PHE A 89 5.01 -9.22 -3.07
N GLU A 90 5.61 -10.35 -3.44
CA GLU A 90 6.93 -10.76 -2.97
C GLU A 90 7.97 -9.69 -3.29
N ARG A 91 8.10 -9.28 -4.56
CA ARG A 91 9.07 -8.27 -5.00
C ARG A 91 8.84 -6.90 -4.37
N THR A 92 7.58 -6.53 -4.18
CA THR A 92 7.22 -5.18 -3.77
C THR A 92 7.29 -5.00 -2.25
N TYR A 93 6.91 -6.02 -1.46
CA TYR A 93 6.66 -5.87 -0.02
C TYR A 93 7.45 -6.83 0.89
N ILE A 94 7.91 -7.98 0.36
CA ILE A 94 8.62 -9.01 1.15
C ILE A 94 10.13 -8.98 0.89
N GLY A 95 10.53 -8.93 -0.38
CA GLY A 95 11.90 -9.17 -0.83
C GLY A 95 12.10 -10.65 -1.19
N ARG A 96 13.11 -10.95 -2.01
CA ARG A 96 13.35 -12.32 -2.49
C ARG A 96 14.82 -12.66 -2.60
N THR A 97 15.16 -13.93 -2.41
CA THR A 97 16.50 -14.45 -2.67
C THR A 97 16.54 -14.99 -4.09
N VAL A 98 17.40 -14.42 -4.95
CA VAL A 98 17.54 -14.88 -6.34
C VAL A 98 18.43 -16.11 -6.41
N ALA A 99 18.41 -16.81 -7.55
CA ALA A 99 19.16 -18.06 -7.76
C ALA A 99 20.67 -17.98 -7.48
N SER A 100 21.27 -16.78 -7.55
CA SER A 100 22.67 -16.56 -7.18
C SER A 100 22.93 -16.56 -5.66
N GLY A 101 21.90 -16.73 -4.83
CA GLY A 101 21.95 -16.62 -3.37
C GLY A 101 21.91 -15.17 -2.86
N TYR A 102 21.84 -14.17 -3.75
CA TYR A 102 21.74 -12.77 -3.36
C TYR A 102 20.31 -12.40 -2.92
N HIS A 103 20.19 -11.71 -1.79
CA HIS A 103 18.90 -11.21 -1.32
C HIS A 103 18.60 -9.83 -1.92
N VAL A 104 17.49 -9.73 -2.65
CA VAL A 104 16.96 -8.49 -3.21
C VAL A 104 15.92 -7.95 -2.24
N ALA A 105 16.21 -6.80 -1.64
CA ALA A 105 15.29 -6.12 -0.73
C ALA A 105 13.99 -5.72 -1.44
N ALA A 106 12.89 -5.74 -0.69
CA ALA A 106 11.59 -5.25 -1.14
C ALA A 106 11.67 -3.77 -1.55
N MET A 107 10.85 -3.38 -2.54
CA MET A 107 10.69 -1.97 -2.90
C MET A 107 10.16 -1.14 -1.72
N TYR A 108 9.25 -1.72 -0.94
CA TYR A 108 8.66 -1.14 0.27
C TYR A 108 8.80 -2.14 1.43
N PRO A 109 9.85 -2.00 2.25
CA PRO A 109 10.11 -2.91 3.37
C PRO A 109 8.94 -3.03 4.35
N ILE A 110 8.82 -4.18 5.02
CA ILE A 110 7.73 -4.54 5.94
C ILE A 110 7.42 -3.43 6.96
N HIS A 111 8.45 -2.78 7.52
CA HIS A 111 8.26 -1.74 8.51
C HIS A 111 7.50 -0.52 8.00
N LEU A 112 7.47 -0.24 6.68
CA LEU A 112 6.71 0.87 6.12
C LEU A 112 5.20 0.61 6.14
N TRP A 113 4.76 -0.60 5.82
CA TRP A 113 3.33 -0.90 5.63
C TRP A 113 2.71 -1.74 6.75
N ASN A 114 3.52 -2.31 7.65
CA ASN A 114 3.03 -3.08 8.78
C ASN A 114 2.43 -2.20 9.89
N ASN A 115 1.27 -2.65 10.38
CA ASN A 115 0.37 -2.03 11.36
C ASN A 115 0.21 -2.84 12.66
N HIS A 116 1.02 -3.87 12.91
CA HIS A 116 0.96 -4.69 14.13
C HIS A 116 1.03 -3.83 15.40
N ILE A 117 1.97 -2.88 15.46
CA ILE A 117 2.14 -1.97 16.60
C ILE A 117 1.19 -0.75 16.50
N GLY A 118 0.87 -0.31 15.28
CA GLY A 118 0.03 0.87 15.08
C GLY A 118 -1.44 0.66 15.47
N THR A 119 -1.92 -0.58 15.39
CA THR A 119 -3.32 -0.92 15.71
C THR A 119 -3.63 -0.74 17.21
N PRO A 120 -2.82 -1.28 18.15
CA PRO A 120 -2.96 -0.97 19.58
C PRO A 120 -2.83 0.52 19.93
N LEU A 121 -2.02 1.27 19.16
CA LEU A 121 -1.75 2.69 19.42
C LEU A 121 -2.77 3.64 18.77
N GLY A 122 -3.80 3.11 18.10
CA GLY A 122 -4.81 3.93 17.42
C GLY A 122 -4.27 4.78 16.27
N LEU A 123 -3.13 4.39 15.68
CA LEU A 123 -2.53 5.15 14.59
C LEU A 123 -3.42 5.11 13.32
N PRO A 124 -3.47 6.21 12.54
CA PRO A 124 -4.26 6.27 11.33
C PRO A 124 -3.76 5.23 10.32
N ARG A 125 -4.68 4.41 9.80
CA ARG A 125 -4.42 3.38 8.78
C ARG A 125 -4.77 3.85 7.37
N THR A 126 -5.44 4.99 7.27
CA THR A 126 -6.01 5.54 6.04
C THR A 126 -5.69 7.02 5.90
N THR A 127 -5.52 7.48 4.68
CA THR A 127 -5.34 8.89 4.29
C THR A 127 -6.68 9.62 4.09
N ASN A 128 -7.79 9.07 4.59
CA ASN A 128 -9.17 9.58 4.39
C ASN A 128 -9.33 11.08 4.62
N ALA A 129 -8.68 11.66 5.64
CA ALA A 129 -8.76 13.10 5.90
C ALA A 129 -8.12 13.93 4.78
N VAL A 130 -6.96 13.49 4.28
CA VAL A 130 -6.27 14.11 3.14
C VAL A 130 -7.08 13.93 1.86
N GLU A 131 -7.63 12.74 1.63
CA GLU A 131 -8.50 12.46 0.47
C GLU A 131 -9.82 13.24 0.53
N ALA A 132 -10.40 13.44 1.72
CA ALA A 132 -11.58 14.28 1.90
C ALA A 132 -11.26 15.74 1.61
N TRP A 133 -10.11 16.24 2.09
CA TRP A 133 -9.66 17.59 1.75
C TRP A 133 -9.40 17.73 0.24
N HIS A 134 -8.70 16.80 -0.41
CA HIS A 134 -8.50 16.80 -1.85
C HIS A 134 -9.83 16.81 -2.62
N ARG A 135 -10.82 16.03 -2.19
CA ARG A 135 -12.16 16.03 -2.82
C ARG A 135 -12.87 17.37 -2.65
N SER A 136 -12.84 17.95 -1.45
CA SER A 136 -13.42 19.27 -1.18
C SER A 136 -12.75 20.35 -2.04
N PHE A 137 -11.41 20.38 -2.03
CA PHE A 137 -10.63 21.33 -2.79
C PHE A 137 -10.86 21.18 -4.31
N ASN A 138 -10.89 19.96 -4.84
CA ASN A 138 -11.21 19.72 -6.24
C ASN A 138 -12.62 20.20 -6.62
N ALA A 139 -13.60 20.05 -5.72
CA ALA A 139 -14.94 20.61 -5.92
C ALA A 139 -14.91 22.15 -5.94
N THR A 140 -14.14 22.79 -5.04
CA THR A 140 -13.92 24.24 -4.99
C THR A 140 -13.24 24.78 -6.25
N VAL A 141 -12.25 24.05 -6.78
CA VAL A 141 -11.59 24.37 -8.06
C VAL A 141 -12.57 24.19 -9.23
N GLY A 142 -13.40 23.15 -9.21
CA GLY A 142 -14.49 22.93 -10.18
C GLY A 142 -14.01 22.71 -11.62
N CYS A 143 -12.79 22.20 -11.83
CA CYS A 143 -12.32 21.74 -13.14
C CYS A 143 -11.14 20.76 -13.00
N HIS A 144 -10.99 19.84 -13.97
CA HIS A 144 -9.93 18.83 -13.97
C HIS A 144 -8.53 19.37 -14.32
N HIS A 145 -8.46 20.44 -15.12
CA HIS A 145 -7.19 21.05 -15.54
C HIS A 145 -7.19 22.56 -15.25
N PRO A 146 -7.08 22.96 -13.97
CA PRO A 146 -7.01 24.37 -13.62
C PRO A 146 -5.75 25.02 -14.17
N THR A 147 -5.87 26.27 -14.63
CA THR A 147 -4.67 27.11 -14.81
C THR A 147 -4.02 27.37 -13.45
N ILE A 148 -2.72 27.64 -13.44
CA ILE A 148 -2.01 27.96 -12.20
C ILE A 148 -2.64 29.14 -11.44
N TRP A 149 -3.20 30.11 -12.18
CA TRP A 149 -3.96 31.22 -11.60
C TRP A 149 -5.24 30.78 -10.91
N LYS A 150 -6.03 29.91 -11.56
CA LYS A 150 -7.25 29.37 -10.97
C LYS A 150 -6.95 28.55 -9.73
N PHE A 151 -5.88 27.75 -9.77
CA PHE A 151 -5.38 27.00 -8.62
C PHE A 151 -5.02 27.92 -7.44
N PHE A 152 -4.22 28.98 -7.66
CA PHE A 152 -3.87 29.92 -6.60
C PHE A 152 -5.07 30.67 -6.03
N LEU A 153 -6.03 31.05 -6.88
CA LEU A 153 -7.25 31.71 -6.41
C LEU A 153 -8.12 30.77 -5.57
N SER A 154 -8.19 29.49 -5.93
CA SER A 154 -8.87 28.47 -5.12
C SER A 154 -8.15 28.22 -3.81
N LEU A 155 -6.81 28.16 -3.79
CA LEU A 155 -6.02 28.03 -2.55
C LEU A 155 -6.24 29.19 -1.58
N LYS A 156 -6.41 30.42 -2.08
CA LYS A 156 -6.71 31.58 -1.21
C LYS A 156 -8.08 31.52 -0.53
N ARG A 157 -8.97 30.64 -0.99
CA ARG A 157 -10.34 30.50 -0.47
C ARG A 157 -10.48 29.37 0.55
N GLU A 158 -9.45 28.53 0.68
CA GLU A 158 -9.27 27.58 1.79
C GLU A 158 -8.76 28.33 3.03
#